data_AF-A0AA35ZNH8-F1
#
_entry.id   AF-A0AA35ZNH8-F1
#
_cell.length_a   1.000
_cell.length_b   1.000
_cell.length_c   1.000
_cell.angle_alpha   90.00
_cell.angle_beta   90.00
_cell.angle_gamma   90.00
#
_symmetry.space_group_name_H-M   'P 1'
#
loop_
_entity.id
_entity.type
_entity.pdbx_description
1 polymer ?
#
loop_
_entity_poly.entity_id
_entity_poly.type
_entity_poly.pdbx_seq_one_letter_code
_entity_poly.pdbx_strand_id
1 'polypeptide(L)'
;MLSSTWLQRTRHLELETSSLPERFIKGLTSANLQGRAQIIPDKVSEGDLVFYLDGAHSPESMEVCANWFSIAIGDDNSKKDSAQILLFNCMSVRDPQLLFPRLVDTCGGHGVKFKKAIFVPNMSVYNKVGSSSSSLPQTDLKEVDNSWQLTLGRVWENIICCGESESETGSCESKNSMVFSSLPLAIKWLRDTAKQNKSVRLQVLVTGSLHLVGDVMKLVNK
;
A
#
# COMPACT_ATOMS: atom_id res chain seq x y z
N MET A 1 -2.71 11.90 -21.14
CA MET A 1 -2.53 11.19 -22.43
C MET A 1 -3.79 10.45 -22.89
N LEU A 2 -4.50 9.70 -22.03
CA LEU A 2 -5.79 9.07 -22.42
C LEU A 2 -6.96 10.07 -22.52
N SER A 3 -7.03 11.05 -21.62
CA SER A 3 -8.07 12.09 -21.63
C SER A 3 -7.99 13.02 -22.84
N SER A 4 -6.79 13.42 -23.25
CA SER A 4 -6.56 14.25 -24.44
C SER A 4 -6.98 13.54 -25.72
N THR A 5 -6.59 12.26 -25.88
CA THR A 5 -6.94 11.46 -27.06
C THR A 5 -8.44 11.19 -27.14
N TRP A 6 -9.11 10.92 -26.00
CA TRP A 6 -10.56 10.74 -25.96
C TRP A 6 -11.32 12.03 -26.28
N LEU A 7 -10.90 13.17 -25.71
CA LEU A 7 -11.55 14.46 -25.95
C LEU A 7 -11.42 14.91 -27.42
N GLN A 8 -10.25 14.72 -28.03
CA GLN A 8 -10.04 14.99 -29.46
C GLN A 8 -10.94 14.11 -30.34
N ARG A 9 -11.07 12.82 -30.01
CA ARG A 9 -11.82 11.85 -30.80
C ARG A 9 -13.33 11.97 -30.68
N THR A 10 -13.84 12.48 -29.55
CA THR A 10 -15.29 12.47 -29.24
C THR A 10 -15.94 13.84 -29.38
N ARG A 11 -15.18 14.95 -29.38
CA ARG A 11 -15.76 16.30 -29.36
C ARG A 11 -15.23 17.31 -30.38
N HIS A 12 -14.28 16.95 -31.27
CA HIS A 12 -13.68 17.90 -32.23
C HIS A 12 -13.24 19.22 -31.57
N LEU A 13 -12.79 19.16 -30.31
CA LEU A 13 -12.25 20.32 -29.61
C LEU A 13 -10.74 20.32 -29.86
N GLU A 14 -10.28 21.23 -30.72
CA GLU A 14 -8.88 21.64 -30.72
C GLU A 14 -8.59 22.23 -29.34
N LEU A 15 -7.81 21.51 -28.54
CA LEU A 15 -7.32 22.00 -27.26
C LEU A 15 -6.28 23.08 -27.56
N GLU A 16 -6.75 24.31 -27.76
CA GLU A 16 -5.93 25.52 -27.73
C GLU A 16 -5.05 25.49 -26.48
N THR A 17 -3.74 25.60 -26.68
CA THR A 17 -2.69 25.30 -25.69
C THR A 17 -2.56 26.35 -24.58
N SER A 18 -3.57 27.18 -24.31
CA SER A 18 -3.41 28.35 -23.42
C SER A 18 -4.27 28.36 -22.15
N SER A 19 -5.38 27.62 -22.04
CA SER A 19 -6.00 27.31 -20.73
C SER A 19 -7.14 26.29 -20.84
N LEU A 20 -7.27 25.42 -19.84
CA LEU A 20 -8.42 24.51 -19.71
C LEU A 20 -9.68 25.30 -19.30
N PRO A 21 -10.85 25.06 -19.91
CA PRO A 21 -12.08 25.72 -19.47
C PRO A 21 -12.39 25.41 -17.99
N GLU A 22 -12.95 26.38 -17.27
CA GLU A 22 -13.18 26.31 -15.81
C GLU A 22 -13.92 25.04 -15.36
N ARG A 23 -14.91 24.59 -16.13
CA ARG A 23 -15.64 23.34 -15.87
C ARG A 23 -14.74 22.10 -15.87
N PHE A 24 -13.72 22.07 -16.72
CA PHE A 24 -12.74 20.98 -16.75
C PHE A 24 -11.74 21.12 -15.62
N ILE A 25 -11.27 22.34 -15.30
CA ILE A 25 -10.42 22.58 -14.13
C ILE A 25 -11.15 22.08 -12.89
N LYS A 26 -12.38 22.55 -12.63
CA LYS A 26 -13.21 22.10 -11.51
C LYS A 26 -13.42 20.60 -11.50
N GLY A 27 -13.70 19.99 -12.66
CA GLY A 27 -13.86 18.54 -12.77
C GLY A 27 -12.59 17.78 -12.42
N LEU A 28 -11.42 18.23 -12.91
CA LEU A 28 -10.13 17.60 -12.69
C LEU A 28 -9.62 17.81 -11.26
N THR A 29 -9.83 18.98 -10.67
CA THR A 29 -9.42 19.30 -9.30
C THR A 29 -10.32 18.64 -8.24
N SER A 30 -11.59 18.35 -8.56
CA SER A 30 -12.51 17.66 -7.66
C SER A 30 -12.60 16.14 -7.87
N ALA A 31 -12.05 15.63 -8.97
CA ALA A 31 -12.05 14.20 -9.24
C ALA A 31 -11.22 13.45 -8.19
N ASN A 32 -11.86 12.53 -7.50
CA ASN A 32 -11.22 11.64 -6.54
C ASN A 32 -11.71 10.20 -6.79
N LEU A 33 -10.80 9.25 -6.78
CA LEU A 33 -11.10 7.82 -6.92
C LEU A 33 -10.58 7.09 -5.68
N GLN A 34 -11.51 6.61 -4.85
CA GLN A 34 -11.18 5.89 -3.63
C GLN A 34 -10.28 4.69 -3.91
N GLY A 35 -9.20 4.57 -3.12
CA GLY A 35 -8.19 3.52 -3.28
C GLY A 35 -7.21 3.70 -4.44
N ARG A 36 -7.14 4.90 -5.03
CA ARG A 36 -6.09 5.32 -5.96
C ARG A 36 -5.42 6.57 -5.43
N ALA A 37 -4.11 6.51 -5.24
CA ALA A 37 -3.29 7.63 -4.78
C ALA A 37 -3.90 8.39 -3.58
N GLN A 38 -4.41 7.66 -2.58
CA GLN A 38 -5.15 8.24 -1.45
C GLN A 38 -4.31 8.27 -0.17
N ILE A 39 -4.25 9.42 0.49
CA ILE A 39 -3.51 9.60 1.76
C ILE A 39 -4.51 9.73 2.91
N ILE A 40 -4.36 8.89 3.94
CA ILE A 40 -5.23 8.85 5.12
C ILE A 40 -4.38 8.86 6.39
N PRO A 41 -4.29 9.99 7.11
CA PRO A 41 -3.74 10.03 8.47
C PRO A 41 -4.59 9.19 9.43
N ASP A 42 -3.96 8.35 10.24
CA ASP A 42 -4.65 7.57 11.26
C ASP A 42 -5.09 8.49 12.41
N LYS A 43 -6.40 8.58 12.62
CA LYS A 43 -6.98 9.44 13.67
C LYS A 43 -6.62 8.98 15.09
N VAL A 44 -6.37 7.69 15.28
CA VAL A 44 -6.07 7.09 16.59
C VAL A 44 -4.62 7.37 17.04
N SER A 45 -3.72 7.60 16.08
CA SER A 45 -2.29 7.76 16.33
C SER A 45 -1.83 9.23 16.36
N GLU A 46 -2.76 10.19 16.50
CA GLU A 46 -2.46 11.63 16.59
C GLU A 46 -1.58 12.17 15.45
N GLY A 47 -1.64 11.54 14.27
CA GLY A 47 -0.81 11.88 13.12
C GLY A 47 0.54 11.18 13.04
N ASP A 48 0.93 10.32 13.99
CA ASP A 48 2.21 9.59 13.93
C ASP A 48 2.18 8.38 12.98
N LEU A 49 1.02 8.09 12.41
CA LEU A 49 0.80 7.03 11.43
C LEU A 49 -0.03 7.58 10.26
N VAL A 50 0.47 7.40 9.04
CA VAL A 50 -0.22 7.79 7.81
C VAL A 50 -0.23 6.63 6.83
N PHE A 51 -1.41 6.37 6.26
CA PHE A 51 -1.59 5.36 5.23
C PHE A 51 -1.63 5.99 3.85
N TYR A 52 -0.84 5.45 2.94
CA TYR A 52 -0.81 5.79 1.52
C TYR A 52 -1.41 4.60 0.77
N LEU A 53 -2.55 4.78 0.13
CA LEU A 53 -3.37 3.70 -0.41
C LEU A 53 -3.40 3.77 -1.93
N ASP A 54 -2.94 2.70 -2.57
CA ASP A 54 -3.10 2.52 -4.01
C ASP A 54 -3.26 1.04 -4.37
N GLY A 55 -4.39 0.68 -4.99
CA GLY A 55 -4.68 -0.71 -5.36
C GLY A 55 -3.98 -1.21 -6.64
N ALA A 56 -2.77 -0.74 -6.94
CA ALA A 56 -1.90 -1.29 -7.98
C ALA A 56 -1.63 -2.79 -7.77
N HIS A 57 -1.56 -3.54 -8.87
CA HIS A 57 -1.42 -5.01 -8.83
C HIS A 57 -0.90 -5.62 -10.15
N SER A 58 -0.34 -4.79 -11.05
CA SER A 58 0.40 -5.18 -12.25
C SER A 58 1.77 -4.50 -12.24
N PRO A 59 2.79 -5.01 -12.93
CA PRO A 59 4.12 -4.40 -12.94
C PRO A 59 4.12 -2.91 -13.30
N GLU A 60 3.32 -2.51 -14.28
CA GLU A 60 3.20 -1.12 -14.76
C GLU A 60 2.49 -0.24 -13.73
N SER A 61 1.41 -0.75 -13.11
CA SER A 61 0.71 0.01 -12.07
C SER A 61 1.51 0.13 -10.78
N MET A 62 2.34 -0.87 -10.46
CA MET A 62 3.23 -0.84 -9.29
C MET A 62 4.30 0.25 -9.42
N GLU A 63 4.86 0.45 -10.61
CA GLU A 63 5.80 1.56 -10.89
C GLU A 63 5.14 2.93 -10.72
N VAL A 64 3.93 3.12 -11.28
CA VAL A 64 3.19 4.39 -11.13
C VAL A 64 2.84 4.65 -9.66
N CYS A 65 2.42 3.62 -8.93
CA CYS A 65 2.15 3.67 -7.49
C CYS A 65 3.41 4.05 -6.71
N ALA A 66 4.55 3.43 -7.01
CA ALA A 66 5.84 3.70 -6.36
C ALA A 66 6.31 5.14 -6.59
N ASN A 67 6.19 5.64 -7.81
CA ASN A 67 6.51 7.02 -8.16
C ASN A 67 5.61 8.01 -7.40
N TRP A 68 4.29 7.78 -7.42
CA TRP A 68 3.35 8.60 -6.65
C TRP A 68 3.67 8.60 -5.15
N PHE A 69 3.90 7.42 -4.56
CA PHE A 69 4.22 7.29 -3.15
C PHE A 69 5.48 8.07 -2.79
N SER A 70 6.53 7.96 -3.61
CA SER A 70 7.81 8.63 -3.38
C SER A 70 7.69 10.15 -3.39
N ILE A 71 6.87 10.70 -4.29
CA ILE A 71 6.56 12.13 -4.33
C ILE A 71 5.72 12.52 -3.10
N ALA A 72 4.67 11.76 -2.82
CA ALA A 72 3.70 12.07 -1.76
C ALA A 72 4.33 12.10 -0.36
N ILE A 73 5.30 11.23 -0.08
CA ILE A 73 6.02 11.26 1.21
C ILE A 73 7.04 12.40 1.30
N GLY A 74 7.56 12.89 0.17
CA GLY A 74 8.47 14.03 0.10
C GLY A 74 7.75 15.36 0.37
N ASP A 75 6.47 15.45 -0.02
CA ASP A 75 5.60 16.60 0.25
C ASP A 75 5.07 16.61 1.71
N ASP A 76 5.31 15.56 2.50
CA ASP A 76 4.90 15.48 3.91
C ASP A 76 5.76 16.44 4.77
N ASN A 77 5.26 17.64 5.04
CA ASN A 77 5.91 18.71 5.81
C ASN A 77 6.10 18.40 7.32
N SER A 78 6.12 17.13 7.71
CA SER A 78 6.32 16.72 9.10
C SER A 78 7.75 17.03 9.54
N LYS A 79 7.93 17.61 10.74
CA LYS A 79 9.27 17.89 11.32
C LYS A 79 9.93 16.64 11.92
N LYS A 80 9.27 15.48 11.85
CA LYS A 80 9.74 14.22 12.43
C LYS A 80 10.46 13.41 11.36
N ASP A 81 11.41 12.60 11.80
CA ASP A 81 11.94 11.54 10.95
C ASP A 81 10.80 10.61 10.53
N SER A 82 10.89 10.06 9.33
CA SER A 82 9.87 9.15 8.79
C SER A 82 10.44 7.76 8.58
N ALA A 83 9.59 6.75 8.73
CA ALA A 83 9.91 5.37 8.40
C ALA A 83 8.87 4.81 7.44
N GLN A 84 9.32 4.38 6.26
CA GLN A 84 8.46 3.79 5.25
C GLN A 84 8.26 2.30 5.51
N ILE A 85 6.99 1.89 5.54
CA ILE A 85 6.58 0.50 5.73
C ILE A 85 5.69 0.10 4.54
N LEU A 86 5.89 -1.10 4.02
CA LEU A 86 5.02 -1.70 3.02
C LEU A 86 3.98 -2.59 3.73
N LEU A 87 2.70 -2.42 3.43
CA LEU A 87 1.63 -3.35 3.76
C LEU A 87 1.06 -3.91 2.45
N PHE A 88 1.30 -5.19 2.20
CA PHE A 88 1.09 -5.78 0.88
C PHE A 88 0.29 -7.08 0.94
N ASN A 89 -0.54 -7.27 -0.09
CA ASN A 89 -1.09 -8.57 -0.44
C ASN A 89 -1.39 -8.59 -1.93
N CYS A 90 -1.18 -9.72 -2.59
CA CYS A 90 -1.70 -9.98 -3.93
C CYS A 90 -2.31 -11.40 -3.97
N MET A 91 -3.13 -11.69 -4.99
CA MET A 91 -3.63 -13.06 -5.20
C MET A 91 -2.53 -13.93 -5.83
N SER A 92 -2.56 -15.25 -5.61
CA SER A 92 -1.56 -16.20 -6.15
C SER A 92 -1.50 -16.29 -7.67
N VAL A 93 -2.52 -15.78 -8.37
CA VAL A 93 -2.50 -15.62 -9.83
C VAL A 93 -1.61 -14.46 -10.30
N ARG A 94 -1.09 -13.66 -9.38
CA ARG A 94 -0.12 -12.59 -9.65
C ARG A 94 1.27 -13.08 -9.26
N ASP A 95 2.26 -12.69 -10.05
CA ASP A 95 3.65 -13.04 -9.78
C ASP A 95 4.34 -11.94 -8.96
N PRO A 96 4.60 -12.16 -7.65
CA PRO A 96 5.29 -11.17 -6.82
C PRO A 96 6.72 -10.88 -7.28
N GLN A 97 7.37 -11.80 -8.03
CA GLN A 97 8.70 -11.57 -8.60
C GLN A 97 8.70 -10.48 -9.67
N LEU A 98 7.55 -10.19 -10.28
CA LEU A 98 7.41 -9.08 -11.24
C LEU A 98 6.90 -7.80 -10.57
N LEU A 99 6.21 -7.89 -9.43
CA LEU A 99 5.61 -6.74 -8.76
C LEU A 99 6.60 -6.02 -7.84
N PHE A 100 7.35 -6.75 -7.02
CA PHE A 100 8.24 -6.14 -6.04
C PHE A 100 9.42 -5.40 -6.67
N PRO A 101 10.12 -5.90 -7.72
CA PRO A 101 11.21 -5.14 -8.31
C PRO A 101 10.75 -3.78 -8.85
N ARG A 102 9.60 -3.73 -9.54
CA ARG A 102 9.03 -2.46 -10.02
C ARG A 102 8.75 -1.47 -8.89
N LEU A 103 8.30 -1.96 -7.75
CA LEU A 103 8.07 -1.13 -6.56
C LEU A 103 9.38 -0.66 -5.94
N VAL A 104 10.28 -1.59 -5.64
CA VAL A 104 11.52 -1.36 -4.89
C VAL A 104 12.49 -0.50 -5.70
N ASP A 105 12.70 -0.81 -6.98
CA ASP A 105 13.63 -0.07 -7.84
C ASP A 105 13.17 1.37 -8.03
N THR A 106 11.87 1.57 -8.27
CA THR A 106 11.30 2.92 -8.47
C THR A 106 11.39 3.74 -7.20
N CYS A 107 11.04 3.17 -6.03
CA CYS A 107 11.20 3.85 -4.75
C CYS A 107 12.68 4.13 -4.44
N GLY A 108 13.56 3.16 -4.67
CA GLY A 108 15.00 3.28 -4.46
C GLY A 108 15.64 4.38 -5.32
N GLY A 109 15.21 4.52 -6.57
CA GLY A 109 15.60 5.62 -7.46
C GLY A 109 15.21 7.01 -6.96
N HIS A 110 14.21 7.10 -6.08
CA HIS A 110 13.79 8.32 -5.38
C HIS A 110 14.36 8.44 -3.96
N GLY A 111 15.29 7.55 -3.57
CA GLY A 111 15.89 7.54 -2.23
C GLY A 111 14.97 6.96 -1.14
N VAL A 112 13.85 6.33 -1.51
CA VAL A 112 12.87 5.76 -0.58
C VAL A 112 13.21 4.30 -0.31
N LYS A 113 13.42 3.95 0.97
CA LYS A 113 13.72 2.58 1.40
C LYS A 113 12.70 2.09 2.42
N PHE A 114 12.12 0.93 2.17
CA PHE A 114 11.21 0.30 3.12
C PHE A 114 11.98 -0.32 4.29
N LYS A 115 11.72 0.17 5.50
CA LYS A 115 12.28 -0.36 6.75
C LYS A 115 11.62 -1.68 7.19
N LYS A 116 10.43 -1.96 6.67
CA LYS A 116 9.67 -3.18 6.95
C LYS A 116 8.65 -3.46 5.86
N ALA A 117 8.45 -4.72 5.51
CA ALA A 117 7.29 -5.20 4.76
C ALA A 117 6.39 -6.06 5.63
N ILE A 118 5.08 -5.88 5.49
CA ILE A 118 4.04 -6.58 6.22
C ILE A 118 3.13 -7.27 5.21
N PHE A 119 2.95 -8.58 5.38
CA PHE A 119 2.08 -9.39 4.53
C PHE A 119 0.88 -9.89 5.33
N VAL A 120 -0.31 -9.75 4.75
CA VAL A 120 -1.58 -10.08 5.39
C VAL A 120 -2.51 -10.83 4.44
N PRO A 121 -3.36 -11.74 4.94
CA PRO A 121 -4.41 -12.35 4.12
C PRO A 121 -5.56 -11.36 3.82
N ASN A 122 -6.35 -11.64 2.77
CA ASN A 122 -7.56 -10.87 2.48
C ASN A 122 -8.61 -11.07 3.60
N MET A 123 -9.34 -10.03 4.00
CA MET A 123 -10.39 -10.20 5.01
C MET A 123 -11.58 -11.04 4.50
N SER A 124 -11.75 -11.18 3.19
CA SER A 124 -12.80 -12.01 2.60
C SER A 124 -12.66 -13.51 2.92
N VAL A 125 -11.49 -13.98 3.37
CA VAL A 125 -11.31 -15.35 3.89
C VAL A 125 -12.21 -15.59 5.12
N TYR A 126 -12.53 -14.54 5.88
CA TYR A 126 -13.41 -14.60 7.05
C TYR A 126 -14.88 -14.37 6.72
N ASN A 127 -15.17 -13.73 5.58
CA ASN A 127 -16.52 -13.37 5.14
C ASN A 127 -16.90 -14.17 3.88
N LYS A 128 -16.94 -15.50 3.95
CA LYS A 128 -17.74 -16.25 2.98
C LYS A 128 -19.19 -15.88 3.21
N VAL A 129 -19.81 -15.25 2.22
CA VAL A 129 -21.24 -14.93 2.17
C VAL A 129 -22.01 -16.26 2.18
N GLY A 130 -22.34 -16.74 3.38
CA GLY A 130 -23.48 -17.62 3.60
C GLY A 130 -24.70 -16.74 3.76
N SER A 131 -25.66 -16.90 2.85
CA SER A 131 -26.99 -16.32 2.97
C SER A 131 -27.60 -16.67 4.32
N SER A 132 -28.02 -15.64 5.05
CA SER A 132 -29.05 -15.66 6.11
C SER A 132 -28.83 -16.52 7.37
N SER A 133 -29.16 -15.89 8.50
CA SER A 133 -29.60 -16.47 9.78
C SER A 133 -28.56 -17.04 10.75
N SER A 134 -28.53 -16.38 11.92
CA SER A 134 -28.48 -16.93 13.28
C SER A 134 -27.37 -17.91 13.69
N SER A 135 -26.88 -17.65 14.91
CA SER A 135 -26.09 -18.49 15.82
C SER A 135 -24.61 -18.68 15.48
N LEU A 136 -23.78 -18.19 16.40
CA LEU A 136 -22.39 -18.60 16.58
C LEU A 136 -22.32 -20.13 16.73
N PRO A 137 -21.36 -20.79 16.08
CA PRO A 137 -20.64 -21.89 16.67
C PRO A 137 -19.26 -21.37 17.12
N GLN A 138 -19.10 -21.22 18.44
CA GLN A 138 -17.77 -21.24 19.07
C GLN A 138 -17.24 -22.67 18.98
N THR A 139 -16.59 -23.03 17.88
CA THR A 139 -15.62 -24.13 17.77
C THR A 139 -15.04 -24.11 16.36
N ASP A 140 -13.74 -24.38 16.23
CA ASP A 140 -12.91 -24.29 15.03
C ASP A 140 -12.48 -22.87 14.63
N LEU A 141 -11.50 -22.33 15.37
CA LEU A 141 -10.51 -21.43 14.79
C LEU A 141 -9.87 -22.16 13.61
N LYS A 142 -10.44 -22.02 12.41
CA LYS A 142 -9.76 -22.42 11.18
C LYS A 142 -8.42 -21.71 11.20
N GLU A 143 -7.36 -22.49 11.41
CA GLU A 143 -6.00 -22.00 11.33
C GLU A 143 -5.88 -21.24 10.01
N VAL A 144 -5.60 -19.95 10.10
CA VAL A 144 -5.52 -19.10 8.92
C VAL A 144 -4.28 -19.55 8.18
N ASP A 145 -4.48 -20.21 7.04
CA ASP A 145 -3.38 -20.60 6.18
C ASP A 145 -2.67 -19.34 5.67
N ASN A 146 -1.49 -19.08 6.24
CA ASN A 146 -0.63 -17.97 5.87
C ASN A 146 0.50 -18.42 4.91
N SER A 147 0.39 -19.61 4.31
CA SER A 147 1.39 -20.14 3.38
C SER A 147 1.72 -19.17 2.25
N TRP A 148 0.70 -18.51 1.69
CA TRP A 148 0.89 -17.51 0.65
C TRP A 148 1.61 -16.25 1.17
N GLN A 149 1.22 -15.73 2.33
CA GLN A 149 1.90 -14.57 2.92
C GLN A 149 3.34 -14.87 3.30
N LEU A 150 3.64 -16.10 3.72
CA LEU A 150 5.01 -16.58 3.93
C LEU A 150 5.80 -16.64 2.62
N THR A 151 5.17 -17.08 1.53
CA THR A 151 5.78 -17.04 0.18
C THR A 151 6.08 -15.60 -0.25
N LEU A 152 5.15 -14.66 -0.05
CA LEU A 152 5.38 -13.24 -0.32
C LEU A 152 6.56 -12.69 0.49
N GLY A 153 6.64 -13.04 1.77
CA GLY A 153 7.76 -12.68 2.66
C GLY A 153 9.11 -13.18 2.15
N ARG A 154 9.19 -14.45 1.75
CA ARG A 154 10.42 -15.04 1.19
C ARG A 154 10.85 -14.36 -0.11
N VAL A 155 9.90 -14.11 -1.01
CA VAL A 155 10.17 -13.41 -2.28
C VAL A 155 10.69 -12.00 -2.01
N TRP A 156 10.05 -11.27 -1.10
CA TRP A 156 10.50 -9.94 -0.70
C TRP A 156 11.92 -9.96 -0.12
N GLU A 157 12.18 -10.84 0.84
CA GLU A 157 13.50 -10.97 1.47
C GLU A 157 14.58 -11.29 0.44
N ASN A 158 14.32 -12.22 -0.49
CA ASN A 158 15.26 -12.54 -1.55
C ASN A 158 15.59 -11.33 -2.44
N ILE A 159 14.60 -10.49 -2.76
CA ILE A 159 14.82 -9.30 -3.60
C ILE A 159 15.63 -8.24 -2.86
N ILE A 160 15.32 -7.99 -1.58
CA ILE A 160 16.04 -6.98 -0.79
C ILE A 160 17.48 -7.43 -0.50
N CYS A 161 17.71 -8.70 -0.15
CA CYS A 161 19.04 -9.22 0.13
C CYS A 161 19.95 -9.26 -1.12
N CYS A 162 19.41 -9.51 -2.32
CA CYS A 162 20.20 -9.51 -3.55
C CYS A 162 20.60 -8.11 -4.03
N GLY A 163 20.00 -7.04 -3.50
CA GLY A 163 20.30 -5.65 -3.86
C GLY A 163 21.44 -5.01 -3.05
N GLU A 164 21.83 -5.61 -1.92
CA GLU A 164 22.90 -5.10 -1.04
C GLU A 164 24.22 -5.80 -1.39
N SER A 165 25.07 -5.14 -2.19
CA SER A 165 26.40 -5.64 -2.53
C SER A 165 27.27 -5.79 -1.28
N GLU A 166 27.94 -6.95 -1.16
CA GLU A 166 28.85 -7.39 -0.11
C GLU A 166 29.58 -6.24 0.62
N SER A 167 29.08 -5.87 1.81
CA SER A 167 29.72 -4.94 2.74
C SER A 167 29.60 -5.49 4.15
N GLU A 168 30.63 -6.23 4.55
CA GLU A 168 31.17 -6.46 5.90
C GLU A 168 30.20 -6.63 7.08
N THR A 169 30.15 -7.88 7.55
CA THR A 169 30.29 -8.30 8.96
C THR A 169 29.44 -7.56 10.01
N GLY A 170 28.24 -8.07 10.28
CA GLY A 170 27.48 -7.67 11.47
C GLY A 170 26.25 -8.53 11.72
N SER A 171 26.34 -9.45 12.68
CA SER A 171 25.23 -10.27 13.14
C SER A 171 24.06 -9.42 13.67
N CYS A 172 22.91 -9.50 13.01
CA CYS A 172 21.54 -9.37 13.54
C CYS A 172 20.61 -9.29 12.32
N GLU A 173 20.22 -10.44 11.74
CA GLU A 173 19.16 -10.49 10.72
C GLU A 173 17.82 -10.11 11.38
N SER A 174 17.61 -8.82 11.60
CA SER A 174 16.27 -8.31 11.86
C SER A 174 15.52 -8.46 10.55
N LYS A 175 14.80 -9.58 10.38
CA LYS A 175 14.01 -9.88 9.19
C LYS A 175 13.27 -8.63 8.73
N ASN A 176 13.52 -8.15 7.51
CA ASN A 176 12.88 -6.95 6.98
C ASN A 176 11.41 -7.21 6.57
N SER A 177 10.87 -8.39 6.89
CA SER A 177 9.48 -8.77 6.66
C SER A 177 8.76 -9.27 7.93
N MET A 178 7.43 -9.19 7.92
CA MET A 178 6.53 -9.78 8.92
C MET A 178 5.26 -10.30 8.25
N VAL A 179 4.72 -11.40 8.78
CA VAL A 179 3.41 -11.93 8.39
C VAL A 179 2.47 -11.83 9.57
N PHE A 180 1.28 -11.27 9.36
CA PHE A 180 0.21 -11.30 10.35
C PHE A 180 -0.92 -12.18 9.87
N SER A 181 -1.52 -12.92 10.79
CA SER A 181 -2.67 -13.77 10.51
C SER A 181 -3.94 -13.00 10.16
N SER A 182 -4.00 -11.67 10.37
CA SER A 182 -5.13 -10.85 9.93
C SER A 182 -4.76 -9.36 9.82
N LEU A 183 -5.50 -8.63 8.98
CA LEU A 183 -5.31 -7.19 8.80
C LEU A 183 -5.54 -6.36 10.09
N PRO A 184 -6.56 -6.63 10.94
CA PRO A 184 -6.73 -5.90 12.20
C PRO A 184 -5.53 -6.03 13.15
N LEU A 185 -4.86 -7.19 13.18
CA LEU A 185 -3.66 -7.39 14.00
C LEU A 185 -2.48 -6.58 13.47
N ALA A 186 -2.31 -6.52 12.14
CA ALA A 186 -1.27 -5.69 11.52
C ALA A 186 -1.51 -4.19 11.80
N ILE A 187 -2.74 -3.69 11.65
CA ILE A 187 -3.08 -2.29 11.95
C ILE A 187 -2.88 -1.98 13.44
N LYS A 188 -3.25 -2.90 14.34
CA LYS A 188 -2.99 -2.74 15.77
C LYS A 188 -1.48 -2.62 16.03
N TRP A 189 -0.68 -3.50 15.46
CA TRP A 189 0.78 -3.44 15.60
C TRP A 189 1.38 -2.12 15.07
N LEU A 190 0.90 -1.63 13.92
CA LEU A 190 1.32 -0.32 13.37
C LEU A 190 0.99 0.84 14.34
N ARG A 191 -0.23 0.86 14.87
CA ARG A 191 -0.66 1.87 15.86
C ARG A 191 0.15 1.80 17.14
N ASP A 192 0.39 0.60 17.66
CA ASP A 192 1.19 0.39 18.88
C ASP A 192 2.65 0.82 18.64
N THR A 193 3.21 0.53 17.45
CA THR A 193 4.57 0.92 17.06
C THR A 193 4.71 2.44 16.94
N ALA A 194 3.73 3.12 16.35
CA ALA A 194 3.71 4.58 16.26
C ALA A 194 3.62 5.23 17.65
N LYS A 195 2.78 4.69 18.54
CA LYS A 195 2.63 5.18 19.92
C LYS A 195 3.91 5.03 20.74
N GLN A 196 4.64 3.93 20.56
CA GLN A 196 5.90 3.67 21.27
C GLN A 196 7.04 4.56 20.76
N ASN A 197 7.03 4.95 19.49
CA ASN A 197 8.11 5.71 18.86
C ASN A 197 7.65 7.10 18.41
N LYS A 198 7.28 7.97 19.36
CA LYS A 198 6.74 9.31 19.07
C LYS A 198 7.68 10.24 18.27
N SER A 199 8.97 9.93 18.22
CA SER A 199 9.96 10.71 17.44
C SER A 199 9.92 10.40 15.94
N VAL A 200 9.31 9.28 15.53
CA VAL A 200 9.29 8.81 14.14
C VAL A 200 7.85 8.69 13.67
N ARG A 201 7.57 9.24 12.49
CA ARG A 201 6.29 9.10 11.80
C ARG A 201 6.31 7.90 10.88
N LEU A 202 5.33 7.00 11.03
CA LEU A 202 5.19 5.83 10.16
C LEU A 202 4.40 6.21 8.90
N GLN A 203 5.01 5.98 7.74
CA GLN A 203 4.38 6.17 6.44
C GLN A 203 4.18 4.79 5.80
N VAL A 204 2.92 4.32 5.78
CA VAL A 204 2.59 2.95 5.37
C VAL A 204 1.99 2.95 3.97
N LEU A 205 2.71 2.41 2.99
CA LEU A 205 2.16 2.14 1.66
C LEU A 205 1.33 0.86 1.69
N VAL A 206 0.05 0.96 1.32
CA VAL A 206 -0.87 -0.17 1.19
C VAL A 206 -1.14 -0.40 -0.29
N THR A 207 -0.69 -1.55 -0.81
CA THR A 207 -0.81 -1.85 -2.24
C THR A 207 -0.84 -3.36 -2.54
N GLY A 208 -0.84 -3.73 -3.82
CA GLY A 208 -0.89 -5.12 -4.31
C GLY A 208 -2.29 -5.67 -4.55
N SER A 209 -3.32 -5.05 -3.97
CA SER A 209 -4.72 -5.48 -4.09
C SER A 209 -5.70 -4.36 -3.76
N LEU A 210 -6.70 -4.15 -4.63
CA LEU A 210 -7.80 -3.23 -4.34
C LEU A 210 -8.68 -3.71 -3.16
N HIS A 211 -8.76 -5.03 -2.93
CA HIS A 211 -9.47 -5.58 -1.78
C HIS A 211 -8.78 -5.21 -0.47
N LEU A 212 -7.44 -5.33 -0.42
CA LEU A 212 -6.65 -4.92 0.74
C LEU A 212 -6.85 -3.43 1.04
N VAL A 213 -6.77 -2.59 0.01
CA VAL A 213 -7.00 -1.14 0.16
C VAL A 213 -8.39 -0.85 0.71
N GLY A 214 -9.43 -1.45 0.15
CA GLY A 214 -10.80 -1.28 0.64
C GLY A 214 -10.99 -1.75 2.09
N ASP A 215 -10.33 -2.83 2.48
CA ASP A 215 -10.39 -3.36 3.84
C ASP A 215 -9.65 -2.46 4.85
N VAL A 216 -8.49 -1.91 4.48
CA VAL A 216 -7.79 -0.90 5.30
C VAL A 216 -8.67 0.33 5.49
N MET A 217 -9.27 0.85 4.41
CA MET A 217 -10.16 2.02 4.49
C MET A 217 -11.30 1.82 5.50
N LYS A 218 -11.90 0.62 5.56
CA LYS A 218 -12.96 0.30 6.54
C LYS A 218 -12.47 0.31 7.99
N LEU A 219 -11.20 0.01 8.23
CA LEU A 219 -10.62 -0.10 9.57
C LEU A 219 -10.02 1.22 10.07
N VAL A 220 -9.54 2.09 9.17
CA VAL A 220 -8.93 3.38 9.52
C VAL A 220 -9.93 4.54 9.55
N ASN A 221 -11.07 4.41 8.85
CA ASN A 221 -12.13 5.43 8.86
C ASN A 221 -13.15 5.28 10.00
N LYS A 222 -13.05 4.22 10.81
CA LYS A 222 -13.82 4.07 12.05
C LYS A 222 -13.16 4.86 13.18
#